data_AF-A0AAD3R644-F1
#
_entry.id   AF-A0AAD3R644-F1
#
_cell.length_a   1.000
_cell.length_b   1.000
_cell.length_c   1.000
_cell.angle_alpha   90.00
_cell.angle_beta   90.00
_cell.angle_gamma   90.00
#
_symmetry.space_group_name_H-M   'P 1'
#
loop_
_entity.id
_entity.type
_entity.pdbx_description
1 polymer ?
#
loop_
_entity_poly.entity_id
_entity_poly.type
_entity_poly.pdbx_seq_one_letter_code
_entity_poly.pdbx_strand_id
1 'polypeptide(L)'
;MAIPCVVITSCDSGFKEEELIKQILSTKTLPEPTKREETVAWYPWTINNKYYTADVRLCVVPSTFQMSSEIAQSMQAFIAYFDSTVKDGLEKLQPWISVVEDLAPEVLILVCDRVCEKGVTRHEAQQWCLAHAFELVELNPQDLPDEDDDFPESTGVKRIVQALNANVWSSVEMKDGHNQGFGLMSSLVASRHNNPRTCQDPPSSSLPVEGTLVNEEASRTESSTNTDTQEDAVVDAMTDLDIQELANLTAGDADVDNFERLFTKLKEMKDKASSLPHEQRKVHAEKVAKAFWMAIGGDVDEIDGLSSGEES
;
A
#
# COMPACT_ATOMS: atom_id res chain seq x y z
N MET A 1 20.99 -7.52 13.73
CA MET A 1 19.52 -7.69 13.78
C MET A 1 19.19 -9.07 13.24
N ALA A 2 18.08 -9.67 13.66
CA ALA A 2 17.60 -10.90 13.04
C ALA A 2 17.16 -10.61 11.59
N ILE A 3 17.42 -11.55 10.66
CA ILE A 3 16.96 -11.42 9.27
C ILE A 3 15.43 -11.54 9.28
N PRO A 4 14.69 -10.57 8.71
CA PRO A 4 13.24 -10.60 8.71
C PRO A 4 12.68 -11.79 7.95
N CYS A 5 11.47 -12.18 8.30
CA CYS A 5 10.87 -13.43 7.88
C CYS A 5 9.43 -13.24 7.43
N VAL A 6 9.07 -13.94 6.35
CA VAL A 6 7.69 -14.23 5.98
C VAL A 6 7.36 -15.62 6.54
N VAL A 7 6.39 -15.69 7.44
CA VAL A 7 5.88 -16.98 7.93
C VAL A 7 4.77 -17.45 7.00
N ILE A 8 4.86 -18.71 6.56
CA ILE A 8 3.91 -19.36 5.66
C ILE A 8 3.37 -20.59 6.37
N THR A 9 2.05 -20.70 6.45
CA THR A 9 1.34 -21.84 7.05
C THR A 9 0.18 -22.27 6.17
N SER A 10 -0.22 -23.53 6.26
CA SER A 10 -1.46 -24.04 5.67
C SER A 10 -2.33 -24.72 6.73
N CYS A 11 -3.66 -24.56 6.63
CA CYS A 11 -4.62 -25.39 7.37
C CYS A 11 -5.07 -26.65 6.60
N ASP A 12 -4.60 -26.81 5.35
CA ASP A 12 -4.83 -27.97 4.51
C ASP A 12 -3.53 -28.77 4.34
N SER A 13 -3.58 -30.05 4.71
CA SER A 13 -2.48 -31.01 4.56
C SER A 13 -2.18 -31.37 3.10
N GLY A 14 -3.11 -31.11 2.17
CA GLY A 14 -2.92 -31.34 0.74
C GLY A 14 -2.13 -30.22 0.05
N PHE A 15 -2.15 -29.02 0.63
CA PHE A 15 -1.38 -27.89 0.16
C PHE A 15 0.11 -28.08 0.47
N LYS A 16 0.95 -27.64 -0.45
CA LYS A 16 2.42 -27.71 -0.31
C LYS A 16 2.97 -26.30 -0.27
N GLU A 17 3.27 -25.80 0.92
CA GLU A 17 3.84 -24.48 1.13
C GLU A 17 5.14 -24.30 0.35
N GLU A 18 5.91 -25.37 0.19
CA GLU A 18 7.09 -25.43 -0.66
C GLU A 18 6.83 -25.04 -2.12
N GLU A 19 5.70 -25.42 -2.70
CA GLU A 19 5.37 -25.08 -4.08
C GLU A 19 4.99 -23.60 -4.22
N LEU A 20 4.35 -23.02 -3.19
CA LEU A 20 4.12 -21.58 -3.15
C LEU A 20 5.43 -20.81 -3.04
N ILE A 21 6.36 -21.27 -2.18
CA ILE A 21 7.69 -20.66 -2.05
C ILE A 21 8.45 -20.68 -3.38
N LYS A 22 8.44 -21.80 -4.12
CA LYS A 22 9.06 -21.84 -5.46
C LYS A 22 8.51 -20.77 -6.39
N GLN A 23 7.20 -20.57 -6.37
CA GLN A 23 6.55 -19.57 -7.21
C GLN A 23 6.90 -18.15 -6.76
N ILE A 24 6.90 -17.85 -5.45
CA ILE A 24 7.34 -16.55 -4.89
C ILE A 24 8.78 -16.25 -5.31
N LEU A 25 9.67 -17.25 -5.19
CA LEU A 25 11.08 -17.14 -5.58
C LEU A 25 11.29 -17.12 -7.10
N SER A 26 10.25 -17.41 -7.90
CA SER A 26 10.35 -17.61 -9.35
C SER A 26 11.41 -18.66 -9.75
N THR A 27 11.45 -19.78 -9.03
CA THR A 27 12.43 -20.88 -9.23
C THR A 27 11.74 -22.21 -9.55
N LYS A 28 12.39 -23.08 -10.34
CA LYS A 28 11.87 -24.43 -10.64
C LYS A 28 12.10 -25.43 -9.50
N THR A 29 13.15 -25.20 -8.71
CA THR A 29 13.58 -26.05 -7.61
C THR A 29 13.83 -25.16 -6.40
N LEU A 30 13.42 -25.62 -5.22
CA LEU A 30 13.68 -24.89 -3.99
C LEU A 30 15.19 -24.76 -3.75
N PRO A 31 15.66 -23.60 -3.30
CA PRO A 31 17.01 -23.48 -2.79
C PRO A 31 17.18 -24.34 -1.53
N GLU A 32 18.43 -24.65 -1.19
CA GLU A 32 18.71 -25.27 0.10
C GLU A 32 18.30 -24.33 1.23
N PRO A 33 17.58 -24.81 2.26
CA PRO A 33 17.27 -23.98 3.40
C PRO A 33 18.53 -23.52 4.11
N THR A 34 18.55 -22.24 4.49
CA THR A 34 19.59 -21.67 5.34
C THR A 34 19.62 -22.32 6.72
N LYS A 35 18.46 -22.81 7.17
CA LYS A 35 18.27 -23.45 8.46
C LYS A 35 17.11 -24.45 8.37
N ARG A 36 17.17 -25.53 9.14
CA ARG A 36 16.07 -26.47 9.38
C ARG A 36 16.05 -26.85 10.85
N GLU A 37 14.88 -26.78 11.47
CA GLU A 37 14.64 -27.21 12.85
C GLU A 37 13.32 -27.96 12.88
N GLU A 38 13.37 -29.25 13.23
CA GLU A 38 12.20 -30.13 13.22
C GLU A 38 11.45 -30.09 11.88
N THR A 39 10.22 -29.55 11.87
CA THR A 39 9.36 -29.38 10.69
C THR A 39 9.44 -27.98 10.08
N VAL A 40 10.25 -27.09 10.63
CA VAL A 40 10.40 -25.70 10.17
C VAL A 40 11.62 -25.58 9.26
N ALA A 41 11.46 -24.91 8.12
CA ALA A 41 12.51 -24.69 7.14
C ALA A 41 12.54 -23.23 6.70
N TRP A 42 13.74 -22.64 6.62
CA TRP A 42 13.97 -21.25 6.23
C TRP A 42 14.67 -21.17 4.88
N TYR A 43 13.97 -20.66 3.87
CA TYR A 43 14.50 -20.47 2.53
C TYR A 43 14.98 -19.02 2.36
N PRO A 44 16.19 -18.80 1.82
CA PRO A 44 16.69 -17.45 1.60
C PRO A 44 15.95 -16.79 0.44
N TRP A 45 15.66 -15.50 0.58
CA TRP A 45 15.12 -14.67 -0.48
C TRP A 45 15.73 -13.28 -0.42
N THR A 46 16.30 -12.81 -1.53
CA THR A 46 16.75 -11.42 -1.65
C THR A 46 15.74 -10.68 -2.52
N ILE A 47 15.04 -9.73 -1.92
CA ILE A 47 14.26 -8.75 -2.65
C ILE A 47 15.24 -7.76 -3.28
N ASN A 48 15.10 -7.53 -4.58
CA ASN A 48 15.96 -6.64 -5.32
C ASN A 48 15.13 -5.93 -6.39
N ASN A 49 14.56 -4.77 -6.05
CA ASN A 49 13.67 -4.00 -6.92
C ASN A 49 14.32 -2.67 -7.36
N LYS A 50 13.59 -1.78 -8.04
CA LYS A 50 14.12 -0.48 -8.53
C LYS A 50 14.69 0.38 -7.40
N TYR A 51 14.15 0.26 -6.18
CA TYR A 51 14.38 1.18 -5.07
C TYR A 51 15.39 0.65 -4.03
N TYR A 52 15.29 -0.64 -3.69
CA TYR A 52 16.06 -1.22 -2.60
C TYR A 52 16.46 -2.68 -2.83
N THR A 53 17.39 -3.14 -2.00
CA THR A 53 17.66 -4.56 -1.75
C THR A 53 17.31 -4.92 -0.31
N ALA A 54 16.79 -6.11 -0.06
CA ALA A 54 16.52 -6.59 1.29
C ALA A 54 16.66 -8.11 1.37
N ASP A 55 17.39 -8.59 2.37
CA ASP A 55 17.48 -10.02 2.66
C ASP A 55 16.33 -10.44 3.58
N VAL A 56 15.53 -11.40 3.12
CA VAL A 56 14.33 -11.91 3.78
C VAL A 56 14.41 -13.44 3.82
N ARG A 57 13.79 -14.07 4.81
CA ARG A 57 13.60 -15.53 4.85
C ARG A 57 12.14 -15.88 4.62
N LEU A 58 11.88 -16.92 3.83
CA LEU A 58 10.57 -17.56 3.73
C LEU A 58 10.58 -18.79 4.65
N CYS A 59 9.71 -18.80 5.66
CA CYS A 59 9.71 -19.83 6.69
C CYS A 59 8.39 -20.59 6.70
N VAL A 60 8.45 -21.91 6.47
CA VAL A 60 7.27 -22.78 6.58
C VAL A 60 7.11 -23.19 8.04
N VAL A 61 6.01 -22.76 8.67
CA VAL A 61 5.70 -23.08 10.07
C VAL A 61 4.34 -23.77 10.11
N PRO A 62 4.29 -25.12 10.23
CA PRO A 62 3.04 -25.86 10.08
C PRO A 62 2.00 -25.62 11.17
N SER A 63 2.43 -25.20 12.36
CA SER A 63 1.54 -24.92 13.48
C SER A 63 2.17 -23.95 14.47
N THR A 64 1.32 -23.30 15.27
CA THR A 64 1.74 -22.36 16.31
C THR A 64 2.59 -23.01 17.40
N PHE A 65 2.57 -24.34 17.56
CA PHE A 65 3.45 -25.05 18.49
C PHE A 65 4.93 -24.96 18.10
N GLN A 66 5.23 -24.74 16.83
CA GLN A 66 6.59 -24.56 16.32
C GLN A 66 7.01 -23.08 16.27
N MET A 67 6.18 -22.16 16.78
CA MET A 67 6.56 -20.75 16.91
C MET A 67 7.62 -20.57 18.00
N SER A 68 8.88 -20.58 17.59
CA SER A 68 10.01 -20.24 18.45
C SER A 68 10.12 -18.73 18.65
N SER A 69 10.84 -18.30 19.69
CA SER A 69 11.12 -16.88 19.91
C SER A 69 11.91 -16.24 18.76
N GLU A 70 12.70 -17.02 18.02
CA GLU A 70 13.43 -16.51 16.85
C GLU A 70 12.46 -16.20 15.70
N ILE A 71 11.48 -17.07 15.46
CA ILE A 71 10.46 -16.85 14.42
C ILE A 71 9.61 -15.65 14.80
N ALA A 72 9.13 -15.59 16.05
CA ALA A 72 8.31 -14.49 16.54
C ALA A 72 9.00 -13.13 16.41
N GLN A 73 10.29 -13.02 16.77
CA GLN A 73 11.05 -11.78 16.68
C GLN A 73 11.43 -11.36 15.24
N SER A 74 11.37 -12.28 14.28
CA SER A 74 11.74 -12.00 12.88
C SER A 74 10.54 -11.88 11.94
N MET A 75 9.34 -12.30 12.35
CA MET A 75 8.14 -12.24 11.52
C MET A 75 7.74 -10.79 11.22
N GLN A 76 7.75 -10.42 9.94
CA GLN A 76 7.27 -9.11 9.45
C GLN A 76 6.14 -9.25 8.43
N ALA A 77 5.94 -10.45 7.89
CA ALA A 77 4.81 -10.79 7.05
C ALA A 77 4.32 -12.19 7.39
N PHE A 78 3.02 -12.41 7.20
CA PHE A 78 2.36 -13.69 7.46
C PHE A 78 1.42 -14.05 6.30
N ILE A 79 1.57 -15.27 5.80
CA ILE A 79 0.79 -15.83 4.71
C ILE A 79 0.14 -17.12 5.20
N ALA A 80 -1.19 -17.16 5.21
CA ALA A 80 -1.94 -18.35 5.61
C ALA A 80 -2.74 -18.89 4.44
N TYR A 81 -2.53 -20.16 4.10
CA TYR A 81 -3.39 -20.87 3.16
C TYR A 81 -4.57 -21.53 3.87
N PHE A 82 -5.76 -21.41 3.29
CA PHE A 82 -6.93 -22.18 3.67
C PHE A 82 -7.60 -22.87 2.47
N ASP A 83 -8.12 -24.06 2.70
CA ASP A 83 -8.97 -24.75 1.72
C ASP A 83 -10.40 -24.20 1.79
N SER A 84 -10.76 -23.38 0.81
CA SER A 84 -12.09 -22.80 0.68
C SER A 84 -13.18 -23.83 0.38
N THR A 85 -12.85 -25.04 -0.07
CA THR A 85 -13.87 -26.10 -0.28
C THR A 85 -14.38 -26.70 1.03
N VAL A 86 -13.69 -26.44 2.13
CA VAL A 86 -13.98 -26.94 3.48
C VAL A 86 -14.63 -25.83 4.31
N LYS A 87 -15.85 -26.05 4.80
CA LYS A 87 -16.68 -25.02 5.47
C LYS A 87 -16.01 -24.40 6.70
N ASP A 88 -15.30 -25.20 7.49
CA ASP A 88 -14.54 -24.79 8.68
C ASP A 88 -13.08 -24.40 8.35
N GLY A 89 -12.76 -24.18 7.07
CA GLY A 89 -11.39 -23.90 6.62
C GLY A 89 -10.75 -22.69 7.30
N LEU A 90 -11.54 -21.62 7.51
CA LEU A 90 -11.09 -20.41 8.20
C LEU A 90 -10.94 -20.61 9.72
N GLU A 91 -11.78 -21.44 10.33
CA GLU A 91 -11.78 -21.68 11.79
C GLU A 91 -10.48 -22.37 12.23
N LYS A 92 -9.86 -23.16 11.34
CA LYS A 92 -8.57 -23.80 11.57
C LYS A 92 -7.41 -22.81 11.68
N LEU A 93 -7.57 -21.58 11.21
CA LEU A 93 -6.59 -20.51 11.36
C LEU A 93 -6.71 -19.76 12.70
N GLN A 94 -7.74 -20.04 13.51
CA GLN A 94 -7.94 -19.35 14.79
C GLN A 94 -6.72 -19.35 15.72
N PRO A 95 -5.93 -20.44 15.85
CA PRO A 95 -4.71 -20.42 16.68
C PRO A 95 -3.69 -19.37 16.22
N TRP A 96 -3.64 -19.08 14.92
CA TRP A 96 -2.75 -18.09 14.35
C TRP A 96 -3.21 -16.65 14.58
N ILE A 97 -4.52 -16.41 14.74
CA ILE A 97 -5.06 -15.07 14.98
C ILE A 97 -4.45 -14.42 16.21
N SER A 98 -4.39 -15.13 17.34
CA SER A 98 -3.76 -14.60 18.56
C SER A 98 -2.27 -14.32 18.38
N VAL A 99 -1.58 -15.08 17.53
CA VAL A 99 -0.16 -14.89 17.24
C VAL A 99 0.06 -13.63 16.39
N VAL A 100 -0.76 -13.42 15.35
CA VAL A 100 -0.63 -12.24 14.50
C VAL A 100 -1.09 -10.96 15.19
N GLU A 101 -2.07 -11.03 16.09
CA GLU A 101 -2.51 -9.89 16.91
C GLU A 101 -1.41 -9.44 17.89
N ASP A 102 -0.68 -10.38 18.50
CA ASP A 102 0.41 -10.08 19.42
C ASP A 102 1.66 -9.55 18.70
N LEU A 103 2.01 -10.16 17.56
CA LEU A 103 3.23 -9.81 16.82
C LEU A 103 3.03 -8.66 15.83
N ALA A 104 1.80 -8.40 15.40
CA ALA A 104 1.39 -7.33 14.48
C ALA A 104 2.32 -7.18 13.24
N PRO A 105 2.47 -8.23 12.41
CA PRO A 105 3.23 -8.13 11.16
C PRO A 105 2.55 -7.13 10.20
N GLU A 106 3.34 -6.51 9.34
CA GLU A 106 2.87 -5.42 8.47
C GLU A 106 2.08 -5.92 7.26
N VAL A 107 2.35 -7.15 6.84
CA VAL A 107 1.69 -7.77 5.68
C VAL A 107 1.01 -9.06 6.13
N LEU A 108 -0.31 -9.11 5.96
CA LEU A 108 -1.17 -10.24 6.28
C LEU A 108 -1.90 -10.68 5.02
N ILE A 109 -1.63 -11.89 4.53
CA ILE A 109 -2.23 -12.41 3.29
C ILE A 109 -2.92 -13.74 3.58
N LEU A 110 -4.22 -13.80 3.27
CA LEU A 110 -5.00 -15.02 3.29
C LEU A 110 -5.07 -15.57 1.88
N VAL A 111 -4.62 -16.81 1.69
CA VAL A 111 -4.51 -17.44 0.38
C VAL A 111 -5.46 -18.62 0.28
N CYS A 112 -6.12 -18.77 -0.86
CA CYS A 112 -6.79 -20.00 -1.25
C CYS A 112 -6.54 -20.28 -2.74
N ASP A 113 -6.82 -21.50 -3.20
CA ASP A 113 -6.76 -21.79 -4.64
C ASP A 113 -7.80 -20.96 -5.40
N ARG A 114 -9.06 -21.16 -5.03
CA ARG A 114 -10.23 -20.44 -5.53
C ARG A 114 -11.31 -20.45 -4.46
N VAL A 115 -12.06 -19.36 -4.33
CA VAL A 115 -13.24 -19.33 -3.44
C VAL A 115 -14.32 -20.31 -3.92
N CYS A 116 -14.94 -21.04 -2.99
CA CYS A 116 -15.89 -22.09 -3.29
C CYS A 116 -17.24 -21.81 -2.64
N GLU A 117 -18.26 -21.56 -3.44
CA GLU A 117 -19.64 -21.30 -2.98
C GLU A 117 -20.29 -22.46 -2.19
N LYS A 118 -19.68 -23.65 -2.19
CA LYS A 118 -20.14 -24.82 -1.41
C LYS A 118 -19.41 -25.01 -0.08
N GLY A 119 -18.27 -24.33 0.09
CA GLY A 119 -17.47 -24.32 1.30
C GLY A 119 -17.54 -22.95 1.95
N VAL A 120 -16.41 -22.25 1.97
CA VAL A 120 -16.30 -20.84 2.37
C VAL A 120 -16.50 -19.97 1.14
N THR A 121 -17.57 -19.18 1.13
CA THR A 121 -17.90 -18.25 0.05
C THR A 121 -16.91 -17.08 -0.03
N ARG A 122 -16.86 -16.39 -1.17
CA ARG A 122 -16.07 -15.15 -1.32
C ARG A 122 -16.44 -14.12 -0.25
N HIS A 123 -17.74 -13.95 0.01
CA HIS A 123 -18.23 -13.00 0.99
C HIS A 123 -17.73 -13.32 2.40
N GLU A 124 -17.82 -14.58 2.84
CA GLU A 124 -17.33 -15.01 4.16
C GLU A 124 -15.81 -14.81 4.29
N ALA A 125 -15.04 -15.19 3.28
CA ALA A 125 -13.59 -14.99 3.27
C ALA A 125 -13.22 -13.49 3.35
N GLN A 126 -13.92 -12.63 2.62
CA GLN A 126 -13.71 -11.18 2.66
C GLN A 126 -14.09 -10.57 4.02
N GLN A 127 -15.21 -10.98 4.62
CA GLN A 127 -15.60 -10.51 5.96
C GLN A 127 -14.56 -10.94 7.00
N TRP A 128 -14.06 -12.16 6.91
CA TRP A 128 -12.99 -12.66 7.78
C TRP A 128 -11.70 -11.85 7.59
N CYS A 129 -11.33 -11.54 6.35
CA CYS A 129 -10.16 -10.73 6.03
C CYS A 129 -10.26 -9.32 6.62
N LEU A 130 -11.41 -8.65 6.46
CA LEU A 130 -11.67 -7.34 7.04
C LEU A 130 -11.59 -7.35 8.57
N ALA A 131 -12.10 -8.41 9.21
CA ALA A 131 -12.09 -8.54 10.66
C ALA A 131 -10.67 -8.69 11.24
N HIS A 132 -9.76 -9.31 10.51
CA HIS A 132 -8.40 -9.62 10.98
C HIS A 132 -7.30 -8.85 10.22
N ALA A 133 -7.67 -7.87 9.39
CA ALA A 133 -6.77 -7.08 8.54
C ALA A 133 -5.92 -7.89 7.54
N PHE A 134 -6.43 -9.02 7.06
CA PHE A 134 -5.81 -9.79 5.98
C PHE A 134 -6.24 -9.26 4.62
N GLU A 135 -5.39 -9.45 3.61
CA GLU A 135 -5.75 -9.36 2.20
C GLU A 135 -6.08 -10.75 1.65
N LEU A 136 -7.23 -10.92 1.00
CA LEU A 136 -7.58 -12.17 0.32
C LEU A 136 -6.91 -12.25 -1.05
N VAL A 137 -6.15 -13.32 -1.30
CA VAL A 137 -5.55 -13.62 -2.61
C VAL A 137 -5.94 -15.02 -3.07
N GLU A 138 -6.69 -15.10 -4.16
CA GLU A 138 -6.96 -16.35 -4.86
C GLU A 138 -5.79 -16.68 -5.81
N LEU A 139 -5.25 -17.90 -5.75
CA LEU A 139 -4.15 -18.35 -6.62
C LEU A 139 -4.62 -18.56 -8.07
N ASN A 140 -5.85 -19.05 -8.24
CA ASN A 140 -6.49 -19.36 -9.51
C ASN A 140 -7.94 -18.82 -9.51
N PRO A 141 -8.14 -17.48 -9.44
CA PRO A 141 -9.46 -16.87 -9.40
C PRO A 141 -10.30 -17.26 -10.62
N GLN A 142 -11.62 -17.27 -10.47
CA GLN A 142 -12.53 -17.50 -11.58
C GLN A 142 -12.63 -16.30 -12.50
N ASP A 143 -12.82 -15.13 -11.89
CA ASP A 143 -12.97 -13.87 -12.57
C ASP A 143 -11.58 -13.22 -12.60
N LEU A 144 -11.03 -13.09 -13.80
CA LEU A 144 -9.82 -12.32 -14.01
C LEU A 144 -10.21 -10.85 -14.18
N PRO A 145 -9.35 -9.91 -13.73
CA PRO A 145 -9.52 -8.50 -14.06
C PRO A 145 -9.53 -8.31 -15.58
N ASP A 146 -10.27 -7.31 -16.03
CA ASP A 146 -10.35 -6.97 -17.44
C ASP A 146 -8.96 -6.51 -17.93
N GLU A 147 -8.43 -7.16 -18.97
CA GLU A 147 -7.12 -6.78 -19.53
C GLU A 147 -7.16 -5.45 -20.27
N ASP A 148 -8.36 -5.00 -20.65
CA ASP A 148 -8.59 -3.69 -21.28
C ASP A 148 -8.71 -2.55 -20.25
N ASP A 149 -8.70 -2.85 -18.95
CA ASP A 149 -8.60 -1.82 -17.90
C ASP A 149 -7.21 -1.19 -17.92
N ASP A 150 -7.11 0.13 -17.77
CA ASP A 150 -5.83 0.85 -17.77
C ASP A 150 -4.91 0.39 -16.62
N PHE A 151 -5.51 -0.08 -15.52
CA PHE A 151 -4.82 -0.55 -14.32
C PHE A 151 -5.40 -1.88 -13.81
N PRO A 152 -5.16 -3.00 -14.53
CA PRO A 152 -5.74 -4.27 -14.15
C PRO A 152 -5.14 -4.74 -12.82
N GLU A 153 -6.01 -5.12 -11.89
CA GLU A 153 -5.57 -5.66 -10.61
C GLU A 153 -4.71 -6.92 -10.81
N SER A 154 -3.68 -7.10 -9.98
CA SER A 154 -2.92 -8.33 -10.00
C SER A 154 -3.58 -9.39 -9.13
N THR A 155 -3.48 -10.65 -9.55
CA THR A 155 -4.01 -11.80 -8.80
C THR A 155 -2.93 -12.85 -8.55
N GLY A 156 -3.25 -13.86 -7.73
CA GLY A 156 -2.38 -15.01 -7.44
C GLY A 156 -1.00 -14.63 -6.90
N VAL A 157 0.01 -15.43 -7.25
CA VAL A 157 1.38 -15.23 -6.74
C VAL A 157 1.97 -13.89 -7.15
N LYS A 158 1.58 -13.34 -8.31
CA LYS A 158 1.99 -11.99 -8.74
C LYS A 158 1.58 -10.95 -7.69
N ARG A 159 0.34 -11.04 -7.18
CA ARG A 159 -0.16 -10.13 -6.14
C ARG A 159 0.58 -10.30 -4.82
N ILE A 160 0.82 -11.55 -4.40
CA ILE A 160 1.60 -11.85 -3.19
C ILE A 160 3.00 -11.21 -3.26
N VAL A 161 3.70 -11.42 -4.37
CA VAL A 161 5.04 -10.86 -4.57
C VAL A 161 5.02 -9.33 -4.59
N GLN A 162 3.99 -8.71 -5.18
CA GLN A 162 3.84 -7.25 -5.15
C GLN A 162 3.64 -6.71 -3.72
N ALA A 163 2.77 -7.33 -2.92
CA ALA A 163 2.55 -6.95 -1.53
C ALA A 163 3.85 -7.06 -0.70
N LEU A 164 4.61 -8.16 -0.89
CA LEU A 164 5.89 -8.34 -0.20
C LEU A 164 6.98 -7.34 -0.68
N ASN A 165 6.98 -6.96 -1.97
CA ASN A 165 7.90 -5.94 -2.50
C ASN A 165 7.55 -4.52 -2.02
N ALA A 166 6.27 -4.24 -1.78
CA ALA A 166 5.81 -2.95 -1.28
C ALA A 166 6.10 -2.75 0.22
N ASN A 167 6.40 -3.83 0.94
CA ASN A 167 6.75 -3.76 2.35
C ASN A 167 8.12 -3.08 2.59
N VAL A 168 8.28 -2.47 3.76
CA VAL A 168 9.54 -1.88 4.22
C VAL A 168 10.21 -2.82 5.23
N TRP A 169 11.13 -3.64 4.73
CA TRP A 169 11.81 -4.67 5.51
C TRP A 169 12.87 -4.09 6.44
N SER A 170 13.07 -4.69 7.62
CA SER A 170 14.15 -4.24 8.53
C SER A 170 15.57 -4.46 8.00
N SER A 171 15.72 -5.23 6.93
CA SER A 171 16.99 -5.48 6.22
C SER A 171 17.12 -4.64 4.93
N VAL A 172 16.28 -3.62 4.77
CA VAL A 172 16.28 -2.77 3.57
C VAL A 172 17.58 -1.96 3.44
N GLU A 173 18.15 -1.99 2.25
CA GLU A 173 19.29 -1.18 1.82
C GLU A 173 18.88 -0.42 0.56
N MET A 174 18.80 0.91 0.66
CA MET A 174 18.42 1.77 -0.47
C MET A 174 19.52 1.80 -1.52
N LYS A 175 19.13 1.85 -2.79
CA LYS A 175 20.09 1.98 -3.89
C LYS A 175 20.47 3.46 -4.08
N ASP A 176 21.76 3.76 -3.91
CA ASP A 176 22.32 5.12 -3.94
C ASP A 176 22.07 5.93 -5.23
N GLY A 177 21.60 5.29 -6.31
CA GLY A 177 21.32 5.93 -7.60
C GLY A 177 19.92 6.56 -7.77
N HIS A 178 18.99 6.33 -6.84
CA HIS A 178 17.61 6.88 -6.89
C HIS A 178 17.35 8.01 -5.88
N ASN A 179 18.37 8.45 -5.15
CA ASN A 179 18.25 9.41 -4.04
C ASN A 179 17.89 10.85 -4.46
N GLN A 180 17.82 11.17 -5.75
CA GLN A 180 17.42 12.52 -6.18
C GLN A 180 15.90 12.68 -6.34
N GLY A 181 15.13 11.58 -6.35
CA GLY A 181 13.71 11.61 -6.72
C GLY A 181 12.72 10.98 -5.74
N PHE A 182 13.14 10.55 -4.54
CA PHE A 182 12.26 9.88 -3.56
C PHE A 182 12.65 10.16 -2.09
N GLY A 183 13.04 11.41 -1.77
CA GLY A 183 13.49 11.79 -0.42
C GLY A 183 12.52 11.43 0.71
N LEU A 184 11.22 11.33 0.42
CA LEU A 184 10.18 10.88 1.34
C LEU A 184 10.31 9.40 1.71
N MET A 185 10.60 8.50 0.75
CA MET A 185 10.74 7.06 1.03
C MET A 185 11.99 6.77 1.85
N SER A 186 13.11 7.40 1.53
CA SER A 186 14.34 7.31 2.34
C SER A 186 14.09 7.79 3.77
N SER A 187 13.28 8.83 3.96
CA SER A 187 12.89 9.35 5.27
C SER A 187 11.95 8.43 6.04
N LEU A 188 10.98 7.78 5.38
CA LEU A 188 10.09 6.78 6.02
C LEU A 188 10.88 5.57 6.52
N VAL A 189 11.84 5.09 5.71
CA VAL A 189 12.75 4.00 6.11
C VAL A 189 13.66 4.43 7.26
N ALA A 190 14.27 5.62 7.19
CA ALA A 190 15.12 6.15 8.25
C ALA A 190 14.36 6.33 9.59
N SER A 191 13.11 6.76 9.54
CA SER A 191 12.25 6.95 10.73
C SER A 191 11.96 5.63 11.46
N ARG A 192 11.91 4.50 10.75
CA ARG A 192 11.71 3.17 11.35
C ARG A 192 12.94 2.64 12.08
N HIS A 193 14.14 2.94 11.58
CA HIS A 193 15.38 2.50 12.21
C HIS A 193 15.76 3.31 13.45
N ASN A 194 15.20 4.51 13.62
CA ASN A 194 15.61 5.44 14.67
C ASN A 194 14.68 5.49 15.90
N ASN A 195 13.64 4.65 15.97
CA ASN A 195 12.64 4.73 17.04
C ASN A 195 12.65 3.52 17.99
N PRO A 196 13.46 3.53 19.08
CA PRO A 196 13.19 2.69 20.22
C PRO A 196 11.94 3.23 20.93
N ARG A 197 10.82 2.50 20.82
CA ARG A 197 9.53 2.78 21.49
C ARG A 197 9.75 3.31 22.90
N THR A 198 9.59 4.62 23.07
CA THR A 198 9.41 5.24 24.39
C THR A 198 8.04 5.89 24.37
N CYS A 199 7.07 5.23 24.99
CA CYS A 199 5.75 5.79 25.25
C CYS A 199 5.93 7.00 26.17
N GLN A 200 5.74 8.21 25.66
CA GLN A 200 5.46 9.39 26.47
C GLN A 200 4.30 10.14 25.83
N ASP A 201 3.21 10.24 26.59
CA ASP A 201 2.00 10.99 26.27
C ASP A 201 2.34 12.44 25.87
N PRO A 202 1.65 13.04 24.88
CA PRO A 202 1.82 14.46 24.60
C PRO A 202 1.16 15.30 25.71
N PRO A 203 1.85 16.33 26.26
CA PRO A 203 1.21 17.26 27.15
C PRO A 203 0.36 18.25 26.36
N SER A 204 -0.86 18.45 26.85
CA SER A 204 -1.86 19.41 26.38
C SER A 204 -1.29 20.83 26.26
N SER A 205 -1.45 21.49 25.11
CA SER A 205 -1.27 22.94 24.99
C SER A 205 -2.45 23.63 24.31
N SER A 206 -3.19 24.33 25.16
CA SER A 206 -4.13 25.44 24.95
C SER A 206 -4.18 26.15 23.58
N LEU A 207 -5.40 26.22 23.03
CA LEU A 207 -5.85 27.22 22.04
C LEU A 207 -6.00 28.61 22.71
N PRO A 208 -5.74 29.73 22.00
CA PRO A 208 -6.36 31.00 22.31
C PRO A 208 -7.59 31.28 21.44
N VAL A 209 -8.48 32.07 22.03
CA VAL A 209 -9.87 32.36 21.68
C VAL A 209 -10.03 33.78 21.10
N GLU A 210 -11.00 33.91 20.19
CA GLU A 210 -11.80 35.07 19.75
C GLU A 210 -11.21 36.27 18.96
N GLY A 211 -11.96 36.59 17.89
CA GLY A 211 -11.93 37.84 17.12
C GLY A 211 -13.20 38.00 16.26
N THR A 212 -14.23 38.57 16.88
CA THR A 212 -15.61 38.93 16.50
C THR A 212 -15.85 39.63 15.14
N LEU A 213 -16.91 39.16 14.43
CA LEU A 213 -17.93 39.78 13.53
C LEU A 213 -17.58 40.99 12.63
N VAL A 214 -17.96 40.93 11.33
CA VAL A 214 -18.97 41.83 10.71
C VAL A 214 -19.64 41.16 9.48
N ASN A 215 -20.96 41.32 9.41
CA ASN A 215 -21.90 40.96 8.35
C ASN A 215 -22.01 42.14 7.35
N GLU A 216 -21.93 41.93 6.04
CA GLU A 216 -22.58 42.83 5.06
C GLU A 216 -23.17 42.06 3.88
N GLU A 217 -24.49 42.16 3.75
CA GLU A 217 -25.27 41.71 2.59
C GLU A 217 -25.44 42.84 1.56
N ALA A 218 -25.73 42.40 0.33
CA ALA A 218 -26.46 43.04 -0.75
C ALA A 218 -25.69 43.88 -1.78
N SER A 219 -25.62 43.38 -3.01
CA SER A 219 -26.54 43.84 -4.06
C SER A 219 -26.43 43.00 -5.33
N ARG A 220 -27.59 42.58 -5.85
CA ARG A 220 -27.77 42.03 -7.20
C ARG A 220 -27.57 43.14 -8.22
N THR A 221 -26.80 42.88 -9.26
CA THR A 221 -27.06 43.46 -10.59
C THR A 221 -26.64 42.47 -11.66
N GLU A 222 -27.61 41.94 -12.41
CA GLU A 222 -27.39 41.20 -13.64
C GLU A 222 -26.98 42.18 -14.75
N SER A 223 -25.95 41.84 -15.53
CA SER A 223 -25.90 42.20 -16.95
C SER A 223 -24.97 41.26 -17.69
N SER A 224 -25.58 40.42 -18.52
CA SER A 224 -24.99 39.45 -19.42
C SER A 224 -24.03 40.09 -20.42
N THR A 225 -22.82 39.54 -20.58
CA THR A 225 -22.22 39.12 -21.87
C THR A 225 -20.79 38.59 -21.68
N ASN A 226 -20.52 37.39 -22.24
CA ASN A 226 -19.23 36.71 -22.46
C ASN A 226 -18.56 35.99 -21.25
N THR A 227 -19.06 34.80 -20.87
CA THR A 227 -18.53 34.02 -19.72
C THR A 227 -17.66 32.80 -20.08
N ASP A 228 -17.77 32.20 -21.27
CA ASP A 228 -17.13 30.89 -21.53
C ASP A 228 -15.59 30.92 -21.62
N THR A 229 -14.96 32.06 -21.94
CA THR A 229 -13.49 32.14 -22.09
C THR A 229 -12.77 32.63 -20.83
N GLN A 230 -13.51 33.25 -19.91
CA GLN A 230 -12.95 33.92 -18.73
C GLN A 230 -13.06 33.05 -17.48
N GLU A 231 -14.06 32.16 -17.40
CA GLU A 231 -14.19 31.17 -16.32
C GLU A 231 -13.11 30.08 -16.42
N ASP A 232 -12.85 29.57 -17.63
CA ASP A 232 -11.81 28.54 -17.89
C ASP A 232 -10.39 29.04 -17.54
N ALA A 233 -10.09 30.32 -17.81
CA ALA A 233 -8.79 30.92 -17.49
C ALA A 233 -8.59 31.17 -15.98
N VAL A 234 -9.67 31.43 -15.23
CA VAL A 234 -9.61 31.68 -13.78
C VAL A 234 -9.52 30.38 -13.00
N VAL A 235 -10.21 29.31 -13.43
CA VAL A 235 -10.05 27.98 -12.83
C VAL A 235 -8.66 27.40 -13.08
N ASP A 236 -8.07 27.68 -14.24
CA ASP A 236 -6.72 27.24 -14.59
C ASP A 236 -5.65 27.90 -13.70
N ALA A 237 -5.71 29.23 -13.53
CA ALA A 237 -4.79 29.96 -12.67
C ALA A 237 -4.90 29.56 -11.19
N MET A 238 -6.10 29.20 -10.73
CA MET A 238 -6.34 28.71 -9.36
C MET A 238 -5.78 27.29 -9.16
N THR A 239 -5.83 26.46 -10.20
CA THR A 239 -5.25 25.11 -10.20
C THR A 239 -3.73 25.18 -10.18
N ASP A 240 -3.12 26.11 -10.92
CA ASP A 240 -1.68 26.34 -10.93
C ASP A 240 -1.14 26.81 -9.57
N LEU A 241 -1.89 27.67 -8.86
CA LEU A 241 -1.54 28.09 -7.49
C LEU A 241 -1.56 26.92 -6.50
N ASP A 242 -2.58 26.06 -6.59
CA ASP A 242 -2.69 24.87 -5.74
C ASP A 242 -1.56 23.86 -6.04
N ILE A 243 -1.20 23.69 -7.32
CA ILE A 243 -0.08 22.86 -7.78
C ILE A 243 1.26 23.39 -7.23
N GLN A 244 1.48 24.71 -7.29
CA GLN A 244 2.70 25.32 -6.75
C GLN A 244 2.80 25.12 -5.24
N GLU A 245 1.67 25.16 -4.53
CA GLU A 245 1.63 24.89 -3.09
C GLU A 245 1.97 23.43 -2.77
N LEU A 246 1.44 22.47 -3.54
CA LEU A 246 1.82 21.05 -3.41
C LEU A 246 3.33 20.83 -3.64
N ALA A 247 3.90 21.47 -4.66
CA ALA A 247 5.33 21.38 -4.94
C ALA A 247 6.19 21.95 -3.78
N ASN A 248 5.72 23.03 -3.14
CA ASN A 248 6.42 23.60 -1.99
C ASN A 248 6.30 22.72 -0.74
N LEU A 249 5.13 22.11 -0.51
CA LEU A 249 4.90 21.21 0.63
C LEU A 249 5.68 19.90 0.48
N THR A 250 5.90 19.41 -0.74
CA THR A 250 6.70 18.20 -1.01
C THR A 250 8.21 18.44 -0.98
N ALA A 251 8.67 19.64 -1.37
CA ALA A 251 10.09 20.02 -1.31
C ALA A 251 10.55 20.57 0.06
N GLY A 252 9.60 20.83 0.97
CA GLY A 252 9.85 21.34 2.32
C GLY A 252 10.38 20.30 3.31
N ASP A 253 10.74 20.75 4.52
CA ASP A 253 11.24 19.87 5.58
C ASP A 253 10.14 18.87 6.02
N ALA A 254 10.54 17.64 6.34
CA ALA A 254 9.63 16.53 6.61
C ALA A 254 9.13 16.56 8.07
N ASP A 255 8.34 17.58 8.40
CA ASP A 255 7.63 17.67 9.68
C ASP A 255 6.16 17.23 9.53
N VAL A 256 5.56 16.74 10.62
CA VAL A 256 4.18 16.24 10.69
C VAL A 256 3.19 17.30 10.20
N ASP A 257 3.42 18.56 10.55
CA ASP A 257 2.59 19.69 10.12
C ASP A 257 2.61 19.88 8.60
N ASN A 258 3.74 19.60 7.94
CA ASN A 258 3.89 19.72 6.50
C ASN A 258 3.13 18.59 5.77
N PHE A 259 3.17 17.39 6.34
CA PHE A 259 2.42 16.23 5.82
C PHE A 259 0.89 16.40 5.99
N GLU A 260 0.42 16.87 7.15
CA GLU A 260 -1.00 17.17 7.35
C GLU A 260 -1.51 18.25 6.39
N ARG A 261 -0.71 19.29 6.13
CA ARG A 261 -1.02 20.32 5.13
C ARG A 261 -1.10 19.76 3.73
N LEU A 262 -0.20 18.85 3.35
CA LEU A 262 -0.23 18.18 2.05
C LEU A 262 -1.51 17.37 1.87
N PHE A 263 -1.94 16.59 2.86
CA PHE A 263 -3.20 15.84 2.81
C PHE A 263 -4.43 16.74 2.80
N THR A 264 -4.40 17.84 3.55
CA THR A 264 -5.45 18.86 3.54
C THR A 264 -5.58 19.47 2.15
N LYS A 265 -4.45 19.79 1.51
CA LYS A 265 -4.42 20.37 0.16
C LYS A 265 -4.91 19.40 -0.92
N LEU A 266 -4.48 18.14 -0.87
CA LEU A 266 -4.97 17.08 -1.76
C LEU A 266 -6.49 16.91 -1.65
N LYS A 267 -7.03 16.98 -0.42
CA LYS A 267 -8.48 16.92 -0.18
C LYS A 267 -9.20 18.11 -0.80
N GLU A 268 -8.70 19.33 -0.61
CA GLU A 268 -9.28 20.54 -1.23
C GLU A 268 -9.30 20.45 -2.76
N MET A 269 -8.21 19.98 -3.37
CA MET A 269 -8.11 19.81 -4.83
C MET A 269 -9.05 18.71 -5.35
N LYS A 270 -9.24 17.63 -4.59
CA LYS A 270 -10.23 16.59 -4.90
C LYS A 270 -11.66 17.13 -4.83
N ASP A 271 -11.99 17.91 -3.80
CA ASP A 271 -13.32 18.51 -3.63
C ASP A 271 -13.61 19.49 -4.79
N LYS A 272 -12.62 20.28 -5.22
CA LYS A 272 -12.71 21.13 -6.43
C LYS A 272 -12.88 20.30 -7.71
N ALA A 273 -12.15 19.21 -7.88
CA ALA A 273 -12.31 18.34 -9.05
C ALA A 273 -13.73 17.72 -9.13
N SER A 274 -14.37 17.48 -7.98
CA SER A 274 -15.70 16.89 -7.91
C SER A 274 -16.82 17.82 -8.42
N SER A 275 -16.60 19.15 -8.38
CA SER A 275 -17.55 20.14 -8.90
C SER A 275 -17.40 20.39 -10.41
N LEU A 276 -16.33 19.90 -11.04
CA LEU A 276 -16.08 20.06 -12.48
C LEU A 276 -16.83 19.01 -13.33
N PRO A 277 -17.29 19.35 -14.55
CA PRO A 277 -17.76 18.41 -15.57
C PRO A 277 -16.72 17.34 -15.92
N HIS A 278 -17.16 16.19 -16.45
CA HIS A 278 -16.31 15.01 -16.70
C HIS A 278 -15.04 15.32 -17.52
N GLU A 279 -15.17 16.06 -18.61
CA GLU A 279 -14.05 16.42 -19.50
C GLU A 279 -13.00 17.30 -18.79
N GLN A 280 -13.45 18.34 -18.08
CA GLN A 280 -12.58 19.22 -17.30
C GLN A 280 -11.98 18.52 -16.08
N ARG A 281 -12.70 17.58 -15.47
CA ARG A 281 -12.21 16.76 -14.36
C ARG A 281 -11.04 15.87 -14.79
N LYS A 282 -11.07 15.35 -16.02
CA LYS A 282 -9.98 14.56 -16.60
C LYS A 282 -8.72 15.40 -16.75
N VAL A 283 -8.83 16.60 -17.34
CA VAL A 283 -7.70 17.54 -17.52
C VAL A 283 -7.15 18.01 -16.16
N HIS A 284 -8.02 18.33 -15.22
CA HIS A 284 -7.61 18.71 -13.86
C HIS A 284 -6.87 17.55 -13.16
N ALA A 285 -7.40 16.32 -13.21
CA ALA A 285 -6.74 15.16 -12.62
C ALA A 285 -5.37 14.88 -13.25
N GLU A 286 -5.24 15.02 -14.58
CA GLU A 286 -3.97 14.89 -15.29
C GLU A 286 -2.95 15.93 -14.80
N LYS A 287 -3.33 17.22 -14.74
CA LYS A 287 -2.45 18.29 -14.26
C LYS A 287 -1.98 18.06 -12.83
N VAL A 288 -2.90 17.67 -11.94
CA VAL A 288 -2.60 17.39 -10.53
C VAL A 288 -1.70 16.17 -10.38
N ALA A 289 -1.95 15.10 -11.14
CA ALA A 289 -1.13 13.90 -11.12
C ALA A 289 0.29 14.16 -11.62
N LYS A 290 0.44 14.89 -12.75
CA LYS A 290 1.74 15.29 -13.28
C LYS A 290 2.50 16.20 -12.30
N ALA A 291 1.82 17.18 -11.72
CA ALA A 291 2.38 18.06 -10.70
C ALA A 291 2.86 17.27 -9.48
N PHE A 292 2.03 16.37 -8.96
CA PHE A 292 2.37 15.55 -7.81
C PHE A 292 3.54 14.61 -8.11
N TRP A 293 3.58 14.02 -9.31
CA TRP A 293 4.69 13.18 -9.77
C TRP A 293 6.01 13.94 -9.79
N MET A 294 6.04 15.13 -10.40
CA MET A 294 7.22 16.00 -10.39
C MET A 294 7.62 16.42 -8.98
N ALA A 295 6.63 16.74 -8.14
CA ALA A 295 6.81 17.20 -6.78
C ALA A 295 7.44 16.14 -5.85
N ILE A 296 7.10 14.86 -6.04
CA ILE A 296 7.76 13.77 -5.31
C ILE A 296 9.13 13.40 -5.87
N GLY A 297 9.53 13.99 -7.01
CA GLY A 297 10.84 13.80 -7.64
C GLY A 297 10.85 12.87 -8.86
N GLY A 298 9.69 12.57 -9.43
CA GLY A 298 9.55 11.85 -10.69
C GLY A 298 9.95 12.71 -11.90
N ASP A 299 10.50 12.08 -12.93
CA ASP A 299 10.92 12.77 -14.15
C ASP A 299 9.72 13.02 -15.09
N VAL A 300 9.74 14.16 -15.79
CA VAL A 300 8.72 14.51 -16.79
C VAL A 300 8.77 13.53 -17.97
N ASP A 301 9.97 13.05 -18.31
CA ASP A 301 10.16 12.06 -19.38
C ASP A 301 9.50 10.70 -19.06
N GLU A 302 9.26 10.36 -17.78
CA GLU A 302 8.58 9.13 -17.37
C GLU A 302 7.05 9.19 -17.59
N ILE A 303 6.49 10.40 -17.76
CA ILE A 303 5.05 10.65 -17.92
C ILE A 303 4.69 11.28 -19.27
N ASP A 304 5.68 11.63 -20.08
CA ASP A 304 5.49 12.20 -21.42
C ASP A 304 5.03 11.09 -22.39
N GLY A 305 3.85 11.25 -22.99
CA GLY A 305 3.21 10.24 -23.84
C GLY A 305 2.16 9.34 -23.17
N LEU A 306 1.92 9.47 -21.86
CA LEU A 306 0.79 8.82 -21.16
C LEU A 306 -0.55 9.57 -21.30
N SER A 307 -0.55 10.71 -22.01
CA SER A 307 -1.78 11.44 -22.28
C SER A 307 -2.67 10.59 -23.18
N SER A 308 -3.88 10.28 -22.73
CA SER A 308 -4.91 9.63 -23.55
C SER A 308 -5.43 10.64 -24.58
N GLY A 309 -4.59 10.94 -25.56
CA GLY A 309 -5.01 11.54 -26.81
C GLY A 309 -5.86 10.50 -27.54
N GLU A 310 -7.18 10.67 -27.46
CA GLU A 310 -8.07 10.11 -28.46
C GLU A 310 -7.67 10.74 -29.80
N GLU A 311 -6.87 10.03 -30.60
CA GLU A 311 -6.88 10.23 -32.05
C GLU A 311 -8.24 9.72 -32.56
N SER A 312 -9.16 10.65 -32.78
CA SER A 312 -10.28 10.52 -33.72
C SER A 312 -10.69 11.88 -34.27
#